data_AF-A0A285J4D4-F1
#
_entry.id   AF-A0A285J4D4-F1
#
_cell.length_a   1.000
_cell.length_b   1.000
_cell.length_c   1.000
_cell.angle_alpha   90.00
_cell.angle_beta   90.00
_cell.angle_gamma   90.00
#
_symmetry.space_group_name_H-M   'P 1'
#
loop_
_entity.id
_entity.type
_entity.pdbx_description
1 polymer ?
#
loop_
_entity_poly.entity_id
_entity_poly.type
_entity_poly.pdbx_seq_one_letter_code
_entity_poly.pdbx_strand_id
1 'polypeptide(L)'
;MPGAPAVPGAFETLRRLVPLFDQVWLVSKCGERVQRRTRQWLDQHDFAARTGIPRDHLRFCLRRPDKAIHCAELGITHFIDDKLDVHQALRGVVAHHYLFGPQRATPPSWVTPVKDWAELSARMDDDLHARTGRSR
;
A
#
# COMPACT_ATOMS: atom_id res chain seq x y z
N MET A 1 5.90 -22.10 1.79
CA MET A 1 6.45 -21.24 2.83
C MET A 1 5.38 -21.05 3.91
N PRO A 2 5.46 -21.75 5.06
CA PRO A 2 5.21 -21.06 6.32
C PRO A 2 6.29 -19.97 6.47
N GLY A 3 5.97 -18.80 7.05
CA GLY A 3 7.00 -17.90 7.60
C GLY A 3 7.76 -16.92 6.68
N ALA A 4 7.09 -16.20 5.77
CA ALA A 4 7.71 -14.96 5.28
C ALA A 4 7.68 -13.91 6.40
N PRO A 5 8.81 -13.30 6.82
CA PRO A 5 8.78 -12.22 7.79
C PRO A 5 8.11 -10.98 7.19
N ALA A 6 7.49 -10.18 8.04
CA ALA A 6 7.09 -8.83 7.64
C ALA A 6 8.35 -8.05 7.21
N VAL A 7 8.22 -7.21 6.17
CA VAL A 7 9.29 -6.28 5.81
C VAL A 7 9.60 -5.39 7.03
N PRO A 8 10.88 -5.18 7.40
CA PRO A 8 11.24 -4.36 8.54
C PRO A 8 10.55 -2.98 8.49
N GLY A 9 10.02 -2.55 9.64
CA GLY A 9 9.30 -1.28 9.77
C GLY A 9 7.85 -1.27 9.28
N ALA A 10 7.40 -2.27 8.52
CA ALA A 10 6.07 -2.25 7.89
C ALA A 10 4.93 -1.99 8.88
N PHE A 11 4.86 -2.78 9.96
CA PHE A 11 3.72 -2.68 10.88
C PHE A 11 3.76 -1.40 11.71
N GLU A 12 4.96 -0.95 12.08
CA GLU A 12 5.12 0.30 12.83
C GLU A 12 4.70 1.51 11.98
N THR A 13 5.16 1.57 10.73
CA THR A 13 4.78 2.64 9.81
C THR A 13 3.29 2.61 9.51
N LEU A 14 2.72 1.44 9.20
CA LEU A 14 1.28 1.32 8.97
C LEU A 14 0.47 1.78 10.18
N ARG A 15 0.85 1.39 11.40
CA ARG A 15 0.20 1.84 12.64
C ARG A 15 0.19 3.36 12.79
N ARG A 16 1.24 4.04 12.35
CA ARG A 16 1.33 5.50 12.39
C ARG A 16 0.51 6.17 11.30
N LEU A 17 0.48 5.58 10.11
CA LEU A 17 -0.21 6.15 8.94
C LEU A 17 -1.72 5.93 8.97
N VAL A 18 -2.21 4.79 9.45
CA VAL A 18 -3.64 4.43 9.43
C VAL A 18 -4.56 5.53 10.00
N PRO A 19 -4.24 6.18 11.15
CA PRO A 19 -5.06 7.27 11.67
C PRO A 19 -5.11 8.53 10.81
N LEU A 20 -4.23 8.67 9.81
CA LEU A 20 -4.18 9.84 8.91
C LEU A 20 -5.11 9.68 7.69
N PHE A 21 -5.76 8.52 7.54
CA PHE A 21 -6.65 8.21 6.44
C PHE A 21 -8.00 7.72 6.98
N ASP A 22 -9.08 8.03 6.27
CA ASP A 22 -10.42 7.51 6.61
C ASP A 22 -10.48 5.98 6.50
N GLN A 23 -9.68 5.41 5.59
CA GLN A 23 -9.59 3.97 5.38
C GLN A 23 -8.25 3.57 4.77
N VAL A 24 -7.79 2.38 5.13
CA VAL A 24 -6.60 1.75 4.55
C VAL A 24 -6.95 0.31 4.20
N TRP A 25 -6.49 -0.15 3.02
CA TRP A 25 -6.83 -1.45 2.47
C TRP A 25 -5.58 -2.19 1.98
N LEU A 26 -5.57 -3.51 2.18
CA LEU A 26 -4.62 -4.40 1.50
C LEU A 26 -5.23 -4.90 0.19
N VAL A 27 -4.56 -4.65 -0.93
CA VAL A 27 -4.98 -5.13 -2.25
C VAL A 27 -3.90 -6.04 -2.84
N SER A 28 -4.18 -7.35 -2.91
CA SER A 28 -3.19 -8.35 -3.32
C SER A 28 -3.60 -9.12 -4.57
N LYS A 29 -2.65 -9.31 -5.50
CA LYS A 29 -2.83 -10.20 -6.65
C LYS A 29 -2.46 -11.61 -6.23
N CYS A 30 -3.42 -12.50 -6.09
CA CYS A 30 -3.16 -13.91 -5.81
C CYS A 30 -4.37 -14.83 -6.06
N GLY A 31 -4.10 -16.10 -6.39
CA GLY A 31 -5.13 -17.13 -6.52
C GLY A 31 -5.58 -17.68 -5.16
N GLU A 32 -6.72 -18.39 -5.13
CA GLU A 32 -7.43 -18.79 -3.91
C GLU A 32 -6.56 -19.46 -2.83
N ARG A 33 -5.67 -20.38 -3.24
CA ARG A 33 -4.76 -21.06 -2.29
C ARG A 33 -3.87 -20.07 -1.54
N VAL A 34 -3.41 -19.03 -2.23
CA VAL A 34 -2.56 -17.99 -1.64
C VAL A 34 -3.43 -17.01 -0.83
N GLN A 35 -4.66 -16.71 -1.26
CA GLN A 35 -5.59 -15.89 -0.47
C GLN A 35 -5.82 -16.46 0.93
N ARG A 36 -6.10 -17.78 1.03
CA ARG A 36 -6.26 -18.47 2.32
C ARG A 36 -5.01 -18.34 3.19
N ARG A 37 -3.82 -18.50 2.59
CA ARG A 37 -2.54 -18.35 3.30
C ARG A 37 -2.28 -16.92 3.74
N THR A 38 -2.61 -15.93 2.93
CA THR A 38 -2.50 -14.51 3.28
C THR A 38 -3.37 -14.20 4.49
N ARG A 39 -4.64 -14.65 4.50
CA ARG A 39 -5.52 -14.47 5.67
C ARG A 39 -4.94 -15.11 6.93
N GLN A 40 -4.52 -16.37 6.85
CA GLN A 40 -3.90 -17.06 7.97
C GLN A 40 -2.64 -16.35 8.47
N TRP A 41 -1.80 -15.85 7.56
CA TRP A 41 -0.58 -15.11 7.93
C TRP A 41 -0.92 -13.80 8.65
N LEU A 42 -1.90 -13.03 8.16
CA LEU A 42 -2.34 -11.78 8.79
C LEU A 42 -2.87 -12.04 10.20
N ASP A 43 -3.65 -13.11 10.38
CA ASP A 43 -4.19 -13.50 11.68
C ASP A 43 -3.07 -13.94 12.65
N GLN A 44 -2.14 -14.78 12.20
CA GLN A 44 -1.00 -15.26 13.00
C GLN A 44 -0.06 -14.14 13.48
N HIS A 45 -0.04 -13.01 12.78
CA HIS A 45 0.82 -11.88 13.10
C HIS A 45 0.09 -10.76 13.83
N ASP A 46 -1.16 -10.98 14.26
CA ASP A 46 -2.04 -9.98 14.87
C ASP A 46 -2.09 -8.69 14.05
N PHE A 47 -2.09 -8.82 12.71
CA PHE A 47 -1.89 -7.69 11.80
C PHE A 47 -2.87 -6.55 12.05
N ALA A 48 -4.16 -6.87 12.23
CA ALA A 48 -5.19 -5.87 12.47
C ALA A 48 -4.95 -5.12 13.78
N ALA A 49 -4.62 -5.81 14.87
CA ALA A 49 -4.34 -5.19 16.16
C ALA A 49 -3.05 -4.34 16.13
N ARG A 50 -2.03 -4.78 15.38
CA ARG A 50 -0.74 -4.09 15.31
C ARG A 50 -0.73 -2.89 14.37
N THR A 51 -1.58 -2.87 13.35
CA THR A 51 -1.60 -1.81 12.33
C THR A 51 -2.83 -0.91 12.38
N GLY A 52 -3.94 -1.39 12.95
CA GLY A 52 -5.24 -0.72 12.89
C GLY A 52 -6.03 -0.99 11.60
N ILE A 53 -5.50 -1.76 10.65
CA ILE A 53 -6.22 -2.11 9.41
C ILE A 53 -7.20 -3.26 9.71
N PRO A 54 -8.52 -3.07 9.48
CA PRO A 54 -9.51 -4.11 9.74
C PRO A 54 -9.27 -5.41 8.94
N ARG A 55 -9.69 -6.56 9.49
CA ARG A 55 -9.47 -7.88 8.86
C ARG A 55 -10.22 -8.05 7.53
N ASP A 56 -11.34 -7.35 7.37
CA ASP A 56 -12.17 -7.28 6.17
C ASP A 56 -11.69 -6.23 5.17
N HIS A 57 -10.73 -5.38 5.54
CA HIS A 57 -10.06 -4.43 4.64
C HIS A 57 -9.00 -5.10 3.74
N LEU A 58 -9.42 -6.17 3.07
CA LEU A 58 -8.58 -7.03 2.25
C LEU A 58 -9.30 -7.37 0.94
N ARG A 59 -8.74 -6.90 -0.17
CA ARG A 59 -9.20 -7.20 -1.53
C ARG A 59 -8.19 -8.10 -2.25
N PHE A 60 -8.72 -9.03 -3.02
CA PHE A 60 -7.92 -9.91 -3.88
C PHE A 60 -8.30 -9.73 -5.33
N CYS A 61 -7.33 -9.91 -6.22
CA CYS A 61 -7.53 -9.94 -7.65
C CYS A 61 -6.67 -11.01 -8.31
N LEU A 62 -7.06 -11.44 -9.51
CA LEU A 62 -6.32 -12.46 -10.27
C LEU A 62 -5.24 -11.85 -11.18
N ARG A 63 -5.38 -10.59 -11.58
CA ARG A 63 -4.40 -9.87 -12.41
C ARG A 63 -3.99 -8.57 -11.71
N ARG A 64 -2.74 -8.14 -11.91
CA ARG A 64 -2.22 -6.89 -11.33
C ARG A 64 -3.03 -5.65 -11.76
N PRO A 65 -3.43 -5.50 -13.05
CA PRO A 65 -4.24 -4.35 -13.44
C PRO A 65 -5.60 -4.28 -12.76
N ASP A 66 -6.16 -5.42 -12.33
CA ASP A 66 -7.47 -5.46 -11.65
C ASP A 66 -7.43 -4.79 -10.26
N LYS A 67 -6.23 -4.47 -9.73
CA LYS A 67 -6.13 -3.60 -8.55
C LYS A 67 -6.77 -2.22 -8.78
N ALA A 68 -6.78 -1.74 -10.03
CA ALA A 68 -7.42 -0.47 -10.39
C ALA A 68 -8.92 -0.46 -10.15
N ILE A 69 -9.60 -1.60 -10.36
CA ILE A 69 -11.03 -1.75 -10.08
C ILE A 69 -11.28 -1.52 -8.58
N HIS A 70 -10.53 -2.23 -7.72
CA HIS A 70 -10.62 -2.06 -6.27
C HIS A 70 -10.31 -0.62 -5.83
N CYS A 71 -9.30 0.02 -6.44
CA CYS A 71 -8.94 1.39 -6.10
C CYS A 71 -10.04 2.38 -6.47
N ALA A 72 -10.68 2.21 -7.63
CA ALA A 72 -11.77 3.06 -8.08
C ALA A 72 -13.03 2.87 -7.20
N GLU A 73 -13.42 1.63 -6.93
CA GLU A 73 -14.61 1.31 -6.10
C GLU A 73 -14.47 1.83 -4.66
N LEU A 74 -13.27 1.76 -4.10
CA LEU A 74 -12.99 2.21 -2.74
C LEU A 74 -12.62 3.69 -2.66
N GLY A 75 -12.32 4.37 -3.77
CA GLY A 75 -11.83 5.76 -3.76
C GLY A 75 -10.41 5.90 -3.17
N ILE A 76 -9.52 4.95 -3.46
CA ILE A 76 -8.13 4.96 -2.97
C ILE A 76 -7.36 6.12 -3.59
N THR A 77 -6.71 6.93 -2.76
CA THR A 77 -5.94 8.11 -3.18
C THR A 77 -4.44 7.88 -3.23
N HIS A 78 -3.91 7.02 -2.35
CA HIS A 78 -2.49 6.71 -2.22
C HIS A 78 -2.29 5.20 -2.41
N PHE A 79 -1.36 4.81 -3.29
CA PHE A 79 -1.06 3.40 -3.56
C PHE A 79 0.43 3.11 -3.43
N ILE A 80 0.76 2.02 -2.73
CA ILE A 80 2.13 1.55 -2.50
C ILE A 80 2.28 0.17 -3.14
N ASP A 81 3.22 0.01 -4.08
CA ASP A 81 3.54 -1.28 -4.69
C ASP A 81 5.00 -1.31 -5.12
N ASP A 82 5.61 -2.49 -5.18
CA ASP A 82 6.99 -2.65 -5.66
C ASP A 82 7.06 -2.80 -7.18
N LYS A 83 5.92 -2.85 -7.88
CA LYS A 83 5.87 -3.04 -9.33
C LYS A 83 5.38 -1.81 -10.07
N LEU A 84 6.22 -1.34 -10.99
CA LEU A 84 5.85 -0.26 -11.91
C LEU A 84 4.64 -0.63 -12.80
N ASP A 85 4.47 -1.91 -13.18
CA ASP A 85 3.32 -2.37 -14.00
C ASP A 85 1.97 -2.18 -13.27
N VAL A 86 1.96 -2.29 -11.93
CA VAL A 86 0.79 -1.96 -11.10
C VAL A 86 0.51 -0.47 -11.16
N HIS A 87 1.53 0.37 -10.94
CA HIS A 87 1.35 1.83 -10.98
C HIS A 87 0.92 2.31 -12.37
N GLN A 88 1.38 1.68 -13.45
CA GLN A 88 0.93 1.98 -14.81
C GLN A 88 -0.57 1.74 -14.97
N ALA A 89 -1.09 0.63 -14.45
CA ALA A 89 -2.53 0.32 -14.49
C ALA A 89 -3.37 1.24 -13.60
N LEU A 90 -2.77 1.85 -12.57
CA LEU A 90 -3.43 2.77 -11.64
C LEU A 90 -3.38 4.23 -12.07
N ARG A 91 -2.72 4.56 -13.20
CA ARG A 91 -2.60 5.96 -13.65
C ARG A 91 -3.97 6.57 -13.89
N GLY A 92 -4.21 7.72 -13.29
CA GLY A 92 -5.49 8.43 -13.37
C GLY A 92 -6.59 7.84 -12.47
N VAL A 93 -6.33 6.73 -11.78
CA VAL A 93 -7.25 6.14 -10.79
C VAL A 93 -6.88 6.58 -9.38
N VAL A 94 -5.58 6.58 -9.06
CA VAL A 94 -5.05 7.08 -7.77
C VAL A 94 -4.21 8.33 -8.01
N ALA A 95 -4.16 9.23 -7.03
CA ALA A 95 -3.42 10.49 -7.15
C ALA A 95 -1.94 10.33 -6.78
N HIS A 96 -1.65 9.51 -5.76
CA HIS A 96 -0.30 9.36 -5.21
C HIS A 96 0.22 7.94 -5.42
N HIS A 97 1.32 7.82 -6.17
CA HIS A 97 1.94 6.55 -6.53
C HIS A 97 3.30 6.42 -5.82
N TYR A 98 3.41 5.52 -4.84
CA TYR A 98 4.68 5.24 -4.16
C TYR A 98 5.28 3.92 -4.65
N LEU A 99 6.32 4.00 -5.47
CA LEU A 99 7.02 2.84 -5.98
C LEU A 99 8.05 2.35 -4.95
N PHE A 100 7.73 1.24 -4.29
CA PHE A 100 8.44 0.75 -3.12
C PHE A 100 9.66 -0.11 -3.45
N GLY A 101 10.72 0.07 -2.68
CA GLY A 101 11.93 -0.75 -2.72
C GLY A 101 13.02 -0.22 -3.65
N PRO A 102 14.11 -0.99 -3.82
CA PRO A 102 15.23 -0.60 -4.64
C PRO A 102 14.86 -0.53 -6.12
N GLN A 103 15.27 0.55 -6.79
CA GLN A 103 15.00 0.79 -8.20
C GLN A 103 16.20 0.41 -9.06
N ARG A 104 15.98 -0.46 -10.07
CA ARG A 104 17.05 -0.88 -11.00
C ARG A 104 17.37 0.16 -12.08
N ALA A 105 16.43 1.05 -12.33
CA ALA A 105 16.53 2.13 -13.29
C ALA A 105 15.79 3.34 -12.73
N THR A 106 16.06 4.53 -13.27
CA THR A 106 15.36 5.76 -12.91
C THR A 106 13.85 5.58 -13.14
N PRO A 107 13.02 5.69 -12.09
CA PRO A 107 11.57 5.61 -12.25
C PRO A 107 11.04 6.78 -13.06
N PRO A 108 9.88 6.62 -13.73
CA PRO A 108 9.20 7.74 -14.36
C PRO A 108 8.86 8.85 -13.36
N SER A 109 8.84 10.12 -13.80
CA SER A 109 8.62 11.28 -12.94
C SER A 109 7.24 11.34 -12.27
N TRP A 110 6.27 10.54 -12.73
CA TRP A 110 4.91 10.49 -12.18
C TRP A 110 4.74 9.46 -11.04
N VAL A 111 5.79 8.70 -10.70
CA VAL A 111 5.83 7.89 -9.48
C VAL A 111 6.83 8.47 -8.49
N THR A 112 6.52 8.37 -7.21
CA THR A 112 7.41 8.73 -6.11
C THR A 112 8.16 7.48 -5.65
N PRO A 113 9.46 7.34 -5.92
CA PRO A 113 10.22 6.21 -5.38
C PRO A 113 10.41 6.34 -3.87
N VAL A 114 10.27 5.23 -3.15
CA VAL A 114 10.55 5.10 -1.72
C VAL A 114 11.33 3.81 -1.48
N LYS A 115 12.51 3.89 -0.86
CA LYS A 115 13.39 2.73 -0.69
C LYS A 115 12.87 1.73 0.36
N ASP A 116 12.18 2.25 1.38
CA ASP A 116 11.72 1.50 2.54
C ASP A 116 10.52 2.21 3.22
N TRP A 117 10.05 1.63 4.32
CA TRP A 117 8.92 2.15 5.09
C TRP A 117 9.22 3.44 5.84
N ALA A 118 10.48 3.71 6.18
CA ALA A 118 10.85 4.94 6.86
C ALA A 118 10.82 6.13 5.89
N GLU A 119 11.37 5.95 4.68
CA GLU A 119 11.27 6.94 3.61
C GLU A 119 9.83 7.17 3.17
N LEU A 120 9.03 6.11 3.05
CA LEU A 120 7.61 6.23 2.74
C LEU A 120 6.88 7.11 3.77
N SER A 121 7.10 6.86 5.07
CA SER A 121 6.47 7.65 6.14
C SER A 121 6.83 9.13 6.01
N ALA A 122 8.13 9.44 5.88
CA ALA A 122 8.59 10.83 5.77
C ALA A 122 7.98 11.55 4.55
N ARG A 123 7.93 10.88 3.38
CA ARG A 123 7.33 11.48 2.19
C ARG A 123 5.82 11.69 2.31
N MET A 124 5.10 10.73 2.90
CA MET A 124 3.67 10.89 3.13
C MET A 124 3.38 12.01 4.12
N ASP A 125 4.18 12.15 5.18
CA ASP A 125 4.05 13.27 6.12
C ASP A 125 4.25 14.61 5.41
N ASP A 126 5.30 14.75 4.59
CA ASP A 126 5.56 15.97 3.81
C ASP A 126 4.39 16.30 2.85
N ASP A 127 3.88 15.28 2.14
CA ASP A 127 2.76 15.42 1.19
C ASP A 127 1.47 15.86 1.90
N LEU A 128 1.20 15.32 3.10
CA LEU A 128 0.01 15.67 3.89
C LEU A 128 0.13 17.08 4.50
N HIS A 129 1.30 17.47 5.01
CA HIS A 129 1.52 18.82 5.56
C HIS A 129 1.51 19.91 4.47
N ALA A 130 2.08 19.62 3.29
CA ALA A 130 2.04 20.55 2.16
C ALA A 130 0.59 20.87 1.72
N ARG A 131 -0.36 19.95 1.96
CA ARG A 131 -1.78 20.14 1.65
C ARG A 131 -2.51 20.95 2.71
N THR A 132 -2.20 20.77 3.99
CA THR A 132 -2.82 21.56 5.07
C THR A 132 -2.33 23.01 5.08
N GLY A 133 -1.07 23.25 4.70
CA GLY A 133 -0.50 24.60 4.58
C GLY A 133 -0.96 25.40 3.36
N ARG A 134 -1.59 24.77 2.37
CA ARG A 134 -2.05 25.40 1.12
C ARG A 134 -3.53 25.84 1.17
N SER A 135 -4.18 25.70 2.32
CA SER A 135 -5.49 26.27 2.62
C SER A 135 -5.35 27.61 3.36
N ARG A 136 -4.93 28.66 2.65
CA ARG A 136 -5.13 30.06 3.04
C ARG A 136 -5.38 30.90 1.80
#